data_AF-A0A1F5RS77-F1
#
_entry.id   AF-A0A1F5RS77-F1
#
_cell.length_a   1.000
_cell.length_b   1.000
_cell.length_c   1.000
_cell.angle_alpha   90.00
_cell.angle_beta   90.00
_cell.angle_gamma   90.00
#
_symmetry.space_group_name_H-M   'P 1'
#
loop_
_entity.id
_entity.type
_entity.pdbx_description
1 polymer ?
#
loop_
_entity_poly.entity_id
_entity_poly.type
_entity_poly.pdbx_seq_one_letter_code
_entity_poly.pdbx_strand_id
1 'polypeptide(L)'
;MRVKIALALALLIALTGIVVLLTRVEDAERRAQAVDQAARIVDRDARAMATWARTLNDSLGRALALEPPPAALALADSVRFALTARLAQASALYWRGEAQRARSAQFMLLTSGEIAQLQLAGLPDPPQRLREDLMRHPELIPFEGTLGGRMRFDPGGIALLSPEWVYARFEDGHTGGSCLLAFDVLRDGRISWRRLAARAD
;
A
#
# COMPACT_ATOMS: atom_id res chain seq x y z
N MET A 1 -57.54 -56.79 48.62
CA MET A 1 -57.11 -55.37 48.82
C MET A 1 -55.76 -55.05 48.17
N ARG A 2 -54.72 -55.89 48.33
CA ARG A 2 -53.36 -55.63 47.79
C ARG A 2 -53.26 -55.51 46.26
N VAL A 3 -54.03 -56.28 45.49
CA VAL A 3 -53.98 -56.27 44.00
C VAL A 3 -54.51 -54.95 43.41
N LYS A 4 -55.56 -54.35 43.99
CA LYS A 4 -56.11 -53.07 43.52
C LYS A 4 -55.15 -51.91 43.73
N ILE A 5 -54.39 -51.94 44.83
CA ILE A 5 -53.38 -50.92 45.15
C ILE A 5 -52.19 -51.03 44.19
N ALA A 6 -51.72 -52.24 43.90
CA ALA A 6 -50.63 -52.46 42.95
C ALA A 6 -51.01 -52.00 41.52
N LEU A 7 -52.24 -52.27 41.08
CA LEU A 7 -52.73 -51.82 39.77
C LEU A 7 -52.81 -50.29 39.68
N ALA A 8 -53.31 -49.63 40.73
CA ALA A 8 -53.40 -48.17 40.78
C ALA A 8 -52.00 -47.51 40.74
N LEU A 9 -51.01 -48.10 41.43
CA LEU A 9 -49.64 -47.59 41.44
C LEU A 9 -48.96 -47.74 40.08
N ALA A 10 -49.16 -48.88 39.40
CA ALA A 10 -48.65 -49.12 38.06
C ALA A 10 -49.24 -48.15 37.03
N LEU A 11 -50.54 -47.86 37.12
CA LEU A 11 -51.21 -46.88 36.26
C LEU A 11 -50.66 -45.46 36.46
N LEU A 12 -50.41 -45.07 37.72
CA LEU A 12 -49.85 -43.76 38.05
C LEU A 12 -48.45 -43.59 37.45
N ILE A 13 -47.58 -44.60 37.60
CA ILE A 13 -46.23 -44.58 37.04
C ILE A 13 -46.28 -44.50 35.50
N ALA A 14 -47.18 -45.26 34.86
CA ALA A 14 -47.37 -45.22 33.41
C ALA A 14 -47.84 -43.83 32.94
N LEU A 15 -48.80 -43.21 33.64
CA LEU A 15 -49.29 -41.86 33.35
C LEU A 15 -48.19 -40.81 33.50
N THR A 16 -47.40 -40.86 34.57
CA THR A 16 -46.25 -39.96 34.74
C THR A 16 -45.21 -40.15 33.63
N GLY A 17 -44.93 -41.40 33.24
CA GLY A 17 -44.06 -41.72 32.12
C GLY A 17 -44.54 -41.14 30.78
N ILE A 18 -45.85 -41.23 30.51
CA ILE A 18 -46.46 -40.66 29.30
C ILE A 18 -46.37 -39.13 29.31
N VAL A 19 -46.66 -38.47 30.44
CA VAL A 19 -46.56 -37.01 30.54
C VAL A 19 -45.12 -36.53 30.31
N VAL A 20 -44.13 -37.22 30.88
CA VAL A 20 -42.70 -36.89 30.66
C VAL A 20 -42.28 -37.13 29.20
N LEU A 21 -42.85 -38.13 28.53
CA LEU A 21 -42.57 -38.39 27.12
C LEU A 21 -43.16 -37.28 26.24
N LEU A 22 -44.39 -36.85 26.51
CA LEU A 22 -45.08 -35.80 25.75
C LEU A 22 -44.37 -34.45 25.89
N THR A 23 -43.93 -34.08 27.09
CA THR A 23 -43.17 -32.82 27.28
C THR A 23 -41.84 -32.86 26.54
N ARG A 24 -41.15 -34.01 26.51
CA ARG A 24 -39.91 -34.16 25.73
C ARG A 24 -40.12 -34.05 24.23
N VAL A 25 -41.25 -34.52 23.71
CA VAL A 25 -41.60 -34.41 22.29
C VAL A 25 -41.89 -32.95 21.93
N GLU A 26 -42.70 -32.24 22.72
CA GLU A 26 -42.98 -30.81 22.50
C GLU A 26 -41.72 -29.94 22.58
N ASP A 27 -40.81 -30.24 23.51
CA ASP A 27 -39.53 -29.54 23.63
C ASP A 27 -38.62 -29.81 22.42
N ALA A 28 -38.66 -31.02 21.86
CA ALA A 28 -37.90 -31.37 20.67
C ALA A 28 -38.42 -30.61 19.43
N GLU A 29 -39.74 -30.51 19.27
CA GLU A 29 -40.37 -29.76 18.17
C GLU A 29 -40.08 -28.25 18.26
N ARG A 30 -40.18 -27.67 19.47
CA ARG A 30 -39.83 -26.25 19.69
C ARG A 30 -38.37 -25.95 19.38
N ARG A 31 -37.45 -26.86 19.72
CA ARG A 31 -36.02 -26.74 19.36
C ARG A 31 -35.80 -26.84 17.86
N ALA A 32 -36.47 -27.76 17.17
CA ALA A 32 -36.37 -27.90 15.73
C ALA A 32 -36.86 -26.65 14.99
N GLN A 33 -37.98 -26.06 15.42
CA GLN A 33 -38.51 -24.81 14.86
C GLN A 33 -37.58 -23.62 15.12
N ALA A 34 -36.99 -23.52 16.32
CA ALA A 34 -36.03 -22.47 16.65
C ALA A 34 -34.75 -22.55 15.79
N VAL A 35 -34.26 -23.76 15.51
CA VAL A 35 -33.09 -23.98 14.64
C VAL A 35 -33.42 -23.60 13.19
N ASP A 36 -34.58 -23.99 12.67
CA ASP A 36 -35.00 -23.61 11.31
C ASP A 36 -35.18 -22.09 11.16
N GLN A 37 -35.77 -21.44 12.18
CA GLN A 37 -35.90 -19.98 12.20
C GLN A 37 -34.53 -19.28 12.25
N ALA A 38 -33.60 -19.77 13.06
CA ALA A 38 -32.23 -19.24 13.12
C ALA A 38 -31.51 -19.41 11.78
N ALA A 39 -31.65 -20.57 11.12
CA ALA A 39 -31.05 -20.82 9.81
C ALA A 39 -31.56 -19.83 8.74
N ARG A 40 -32.86 -19.52 8.74
CA ARG A 40 -33.45 -18.54 7.81
C ARG A 40 -32.96 -17.11 8.05
N ILE A 41 -32.71 -16.74 9.31
CA ILE A 41 -32.15 -15.42 9.65
C ILE A 41 -30.71 -15.32 9.14
N VAL A 42 -29.88 -16.32 9.41
CA VAL A 42 -28.48 -16.37 8.96
C VAL A 42 -28.40 -16.33 7.43
N ASP A 43 -29.25 -17.06 6.72
CA ASP A 43 -29.29 -17.08 5.25
C ASP A 43 -29.78 -15.74 4.65
N ARG A 44 -30.75 -15.07 5.31
CA ARG A 44 -31.17 -13.71 4.93
C ARG A 44 -30.04 -12.70 5.11
N ASP A 45 -29.36 -12.75 6.26
CA ASP A 45 -28.29 -11.81 6.58
C ASP A 45 -27.08 -12.03 5.66
N ALA A 46 -26.73 -13.29 5.35
CA ALA A 46 -25.69 -13.62 4.37
C ALA A 46 -25.99 -13.05 2.98
N ARG A 47 -27.24 -13.14 2.51
CA ARG A 47 -27.66 -12.55 1.22
C ARG A 47 -27.64 -11.02 1.24
N ALA A 48 -28.04 -10.40 2.35
CA ALA A 48 -27.97 -8.95 2.51
C ALA A 48 -26.51 -8.46 2.49
N MET A 49 -25.62 -9.14 3.21
CA MET A 49 -24.19 -8.82 3.27
C MET A 49 -23.50 -9.01 1.91
N ALA A 50 -23.85 -10.07 1.17
CA ALA A 50 -23.34 -10.30 -0.20
C ALA A 50 -23.83 -9.24 -1.21
N THR A 51 -25.00 -8.67 -0.98
CA THR A 51 -25.54 -7.58 -1.82
C THR A 51 -24.83 -6.27 -1.51
N TRP A 52 -24.65 -5.95 -0.22
CA TRP A 52 -23.91 -4.78 0.24
C TRP A 52 -22.42 -4.80 -0.16
N ALA A 53 -21.77 -5.96 -0.09
CA ALA A 53 -20.37 -6.12 -0.49
C ALA A 53 -20.17 -5.85 -1.99
N ARG A 54 -21.11 -6.28 -2.85
CA ARG A 54 -21.08 -5.99 -4.28
C ARG A 54 -21.26 -4.50 -4.57
N THR A 55 -22.25 -3.85 -3.95
CA THR A 55 -22.45 -2.40 -4.14
C THR A 55 -21.26 -1.58 -3.66
N LEU A 56 -20.59 -1.98 -2.57
CA LEU A 56 -19.34 -1.37 -2.13
C LEU A 56 -18.21 -1.57 -3.15
N ASN A 57 -18.01 -2.80 -3.62
CA ASN A 57 -17.00 -3.11 -4.63
C ASN A 57 -17.23 -2.31 -5.93
N ASP A 58 -18.46 -2.22 -6.41
CA ASP A 58 -18.81 -1.49 -7.63
C ASP A 58 -18.68 0.03 -7.47
N SER A 59 -18.91 0.55 -6.25
CA SER A 59 -18.73 1.97 -5.95
C SER A 59 -17.24 2.32 -5.85
N LEU A 60 -16.44 1.45 -5.25
CA LEU A 60 -14.99 1.62 -5.14
C LEU A 60 -14.26 1.42 -6.48
N GLY A 61 -14.69 0.43 -7.27
CA GLY A 61 -14.14 0.18 -8.60
C GLY A 61 -14.36 1.36 -9.55
N ARG A 62 -15.54 2.01 -9.49
CA ARG A 62 -15.84 3.23 -10.26
C ARG A 62 -15.05 4.44 -9.77
N ALA A 63 -14.91 4.61 -8.46
CA ALA A 63 -14.15 5.73 -7.89
C ALA A 63 -12.64 5.64 -8.20
N LEU A 64 -12.12 4.43 -8.44
CA LEU A 64 -10.67 4.17 -8.56
C LEU A 64 -10.25 3.60 -9.92
N ALA A 65 -11.17 3.50 -10.89
CA ALA A 65 -10.94 2.95 -12.23
C ALA A 65 -10.26 1.56 -12.23
N LEU A 66 -10.65 0.68 -11.30
CA LEU A 66 -10.05 -0.65 -11.16
C LEU A 66 -10.73 -1.67 -12.06
N GLU A 67 -9.95 -2.59 -12.63
CA GLU A 67 -10.46 -3.79 -13.30
C GLU A 67 -11.24 -4.66 -12.30
N PRO A 68 -12.40 -5.22 -12.69
CA PRO A 68 -13.16 -6.08 -11.82
C PRO A 68 -12.39 -7.38 -11.53
N PRO A 69 -12.53 -7.96 -10.32
CA PRO A 69 -11.91 -9.23 -10.00
C PRO A 69 -12.43 -10.33 -10.94
N PRO A 70 -11.64 -11.38 -11.22
CA PRO A 70 -12.08 -12.50 -12.03
C PRO A 70 -13.37 -13.11 -11.45
N ALA A 71 -14.39 -13.30 -12.30
CA ALA A 71 -15.72 -13.76 -11.90
C ALA A 71 -15.75 -15.14 -11.22
N ALA A 72 -14.67 -15.91 -11.32
CA ALA A 72 -14.55 -17.28 -10.80
C ALA A 72 -14.17 -17.36 -9.29
N LEU A 73 -13.93 -16.23 -8.62
CA LEU A 73 -13.54 -16.22 -7.20
C LEU A 73 -14.78 -16.15 -6.29
N ALA A 74 -14.78 -16.94 -5.21
CA ALA A 74 -15.76 -16.79 -4.14
C ALA A 74 -15.67 -15.38 -3.52
N LEU A 75 -16.75 -14.87 -2.93
CA LEU A 75 -16.83 -13.50 -2.40
C LEU A 75 -15.72 -13.18 -1.37
N ALA A 76 -15.35 -14.15 -0.53
CA ALA A 76 -14.25 -14.00 0.42
C ALA A 76 -12.88 -13.90 -0.29
N ASP A 77 -12.70 -14.61 -1.40
CA ASP A 77 -11.48 -14.59 -2.20
C ASP A 77 -11.36 -13.32 -3.05
N SER A 78 -12.46 -12.75 -3.53
CA SER A 78 -12.44 -11.48 -4.26
C SER A 78 -12.11 -10.29 -3.35
N VAL A 79 -12.63 -10.27 -2.12
CA VAL A 79 -12.26 -9.26 -1.10
C VAL A 79 -10.80 -9.41 -0.69
N ARG A 80 -10.34 -10.64 -0.44
CA ARG A 80 -8.94 -10.92 -0.12
C ARG A 80 -8.02 -10.49 -1.26
N PHE A 81 -8.37 -10.83 -2.49
CA PHE A 81 -7.63 -10.45 -3.69
C PHE A 81 -7.51 -8.93 -3.83
N ALA A 82 -8.62 -8.19 -3.70
CA ALA A 82 -8.62 -6.73 -3.79
C ALA A 82 -7.74 -6.08 -2.70
N LEU A 83 -7.79 -6.60 -1.47
CA LEU A 83 -6.94 -6.13 -0.38
C LEU A 83 -5.45 -6.44 -0.64
N THR A 84 -5.14 -7.66 -1.10
CA THR A 84 -3.77 -8.07 -1.46
C THR A 84 -3.21 -7.23 -2.60
N ALA A 85 -4.00 -6.97 -3.64
CA ALA A 85 -3.61 -6.10 -4.76
C ALA A 85 -3.30 -4.67 -4.28
N ARG A 86 -4.08 -4.14 -3.33
CA ARG A 86 -3.86 -2.80 -2.76
C ARG A 86 -2.61 -2.73 -1.90
N LEU A 87 -2.35 -3.74 -1.08
CA LEU A 87 -1.11 -3.83 -0.30
C LEU A 87 0.13 -3.99 -1.20
N ALA A 88 0.01 -4.75 -2.29
CA ALA A 88 1.08 -4.92 -3.27
C ALA A 88 1.37 -3.62 -4.05
N GLN A 89 0.35 -2.86 -4.46
CA GLN A 89 0.56 -1.55 -5.10
C GLN A 89 1.17 -0.53 -4.14
N ALA A 90 0.67 -0.46 -2.90
CA ALA A 90 1.20 0.45 -1.89
C ALA A 90 2.67 0.13 -1.55
N SER A 91 3.00 -1.15 -1.39
CA SER A 91 4.38 -1.58 -1.14
C SER A 91 5.26 -1.33 -2.36
N ALA A 92 4.78 -1.55 -3.59
CA ALA A 92 5.54 -1.24 -4.80
C ALA A 92 5.88 0.25 -4.95
N LEU A 93 4.94 1.15 -4.63
CA LEU A 93 5.20 2.59 -4.62
C LEU A 93 6.22 3.00 -3.55
N TYR A 94 6.09 2.41 -2.36
CA TYR A 94 7.06 2.60 -1.28
C TYR A 94 8.46 2.12 -1.68
N TRP A 95 8.57 0.90 -2.21
CA TRP A 95 9.83 0.33 -2.67
C TRP A 95 10.41 1.05 -3.88
N ARG A 96 9.60 1.64 -4.77
CA ARG A 96 10.10 2.52 -5.84
C ARG A 96 10.76 3.78 -5.29
N GLY A 97 10.14 4.41 -4.29
CA GLY A 97 10.73 5.56 -3.61
C GLY A 97 12.05 5.20 -2.92
N GLU A 98 12.07 4.08 -2.20
CA GLU A 98 13.26 3.64 -1.46
C GLU A 98 14.38 3.14 -2.37
N ALA A 99 14.06 2.41 -3.44
CA ALA A 99 15.05 2.01 -4.44
C ALA A 99 15.64 3.22 -5.18
N GLN A 100 14.84 4.25 -5.46
CA GLN A 100 15.35 5.49 -6.04
C GLN A 100 16.26 6.26 -5.07
N ARG A 101 15.92 6.27 -3.77
CA ARG A 101 16.79 6.82 -2.71
C ARG A 101 18.07 6.02 -2.56
N ALA A 102 18.00 4.70 -2.53
CA ALA A 102 19.17 3.82 -2.43
C ALA A 102 20.09 3.94 -3.65
N ARG A 103 19.54 4.04 -4.86
CA ARG A 103 20.31 4.33 -6.08
C ARG A 103 20.95 5.72 -6.04
N SER A 104 20.23 6.72 -5.53
CA SER A 104 20.78 8.07 -5.31
C SER A 104 21.86 8.08 -4.21
N ALA A 105 21.74 7.21 -3.20
CA ALA A 105 22.70 7.06 -2.12
C ALA A 105 23.97 6.30 -2.56
N GLN A 106 23.87 5.42 -3.56
CA GLN A 106 25.03 4.71 -4.13
C GLN A 106 26.10 5.65 -4.70
N PHE A 107 25.75 6.90 -4.99
CA PHE A 107 26.67 7.91 -5.49
C PHE A 107 26.81 9.10 -4.53
N MET A 108 26.89 8.82 -3.22
CA MET A 108 27.21 9.80 -2.19
C MET A 108 28.62 9.53 -1.63
N LEU A 109 29.55 10.43 -1.91
CA LEU A 109 30.89 10.44 -1.34
C LEU A 109 31.10 11.60 -0.34
N LEU A 110 30.01 12.21 0.12
CA LEU A 110 30.06 13.21 1.19
C LEU A 110 30.32 12.52 2.53
N THR A 111 31.24 13.08 3.30
CA THR A 111 31.54 12.64 4.66
C THR A 111 30.46 13.13 5.64
N SER A 112 30.33 12.48 6.80
CA SER A 112 29.42 12.93 7.85
C SER A 112 29.73 14.35 8.34
N GLY A 113 31.02 14.75 8.31
CA GLY A 113 31.45 16.10 8.68
C GLY A 113 30.97 17.17 7.69
N GLU A 114 31.03 16.89 6.39
CA GLU A 114 30.51 17.78 5.35
C GLU A 114 28.99 17.88 5.42
N ILE A 115 28.30 16.76 5.61
CA ILE A 115 26.84 16.75 5.81
C ILE A 115 26.46 17.66 6.99
N ALA A 116 27.17 17.56 8.12
CA ALA A 116 26.93 18.42 9.27
C ALA A 116 27.21 19.91 8.96
N GLN A 117 28.27 20.22 8.23
CA GLN A 117 28.57 21.60 7.82
C GLN A 117 27.49 22.18 6.91
N LEU A 118 27.01 21.41 5.93
CA LEU A 118 25.95 21.82 5.02
C LEU A 118 24.62 22.02 5.75
N GLN A 119 24.32 21.19 6.75
CA GLN A 119 23.16 21.37 7.63
C GLN A 119 23.28 22.68 8.44
N LEU A 120 24.46 22.98 8.99
CA LEU A 120 24.72 24.24 9.69
C LEU A 120 24.61 25.47 8.79
N ALA A 121 24.91 25.33 7.49
CA ALA A 121 24.72 26.38 6.49
C ALA A 121 23.23 26.67 6.16
N GLY A 122 22.32 25.80 6.63
CA GLY A 122 20.88 25.95 6.46
C GLY A 122 20.26 25.02 5.42
N LEU A 123 20.98 23.97 5.00
CA LEU A 123 20.49 23.00 4.03
C LEU A 123 19.94 21.74 4.73
N PRO A 124 18.61 21.62 4.96
CA PRO A 124 18.03 20.41 5.55
C PRO A 124 18.14 19.25 4.56
N ASP A 125 18.61 18.10 5.02
CA ASP A 125 18.93 16.94 4.17
C ASP A 125 19.79 17.31 2.94
N PRO A 126 21.08 17.67 3.15
CA PRO A 126 21.93 18.22 2.10
C PRO A 126 21.96 17.42 0.80
N PRO A 127 22.09 16.08 0.83
CA PRO A 127 22.15 15.29 -0.39
C PRO A 127 20.90 15.41 -1.27
N GLN A 128 19.71 15.34 -0.66
CA GLN A 128 18.47 15.45 -1.40
C GLN A 128 18.31 16.86 -1.97
N ARG A 129 18.60 17.90 -1.17
CA ARG A 129 18.46 19.28 -1.62
C ARG A 129 19.44 19.65 -2.74
N LEU A 130 20.70 19.21 -2.67
CA LEU A 130 21.67 19.44 -3.75
C LEU A 130 21.20 18.84 -5.08
N ARG A 131 20.66 17.61 -5.04
CA ARG A 131 20.14 16.93 -6.25
C ARG A 131 18.92 17.64 -6.83
N GLU A 132 17.94 17.91 -5.98
CA GLU A 132 16.70 18.59 -6.38
C GLU A 132 16.97 19.99 -6.94
N ASP A 133 17.90 20.72 -6.33
CA ASP A 133 18.28 22.05 -6.77
C ASP A 133 19.01 22.03 -8.10
N LEU A 134 20.02 21.17 -8.26
CA LEU A 134 20.74 21.00 -9.53
C LEU A 134 19.79 20.70 -10.70
N MET A 135 18.78 19.86 -10.49
CA MET A 135 17.78 19.53 -11.51
C MET A 135 16.96 20.74 -12.00
N ARG A 136 16.89 21.83 -11.22
CA ARG A 136 16.21 23.07 -11.60
C ARG A 136 17.09 24.03 -12.40
N HIS A 137 18.36 23.67 -12.62
CA HIS A 137 19.36 24.51 -13.28
C HIS A 137 19.85 23.93 -14.63
N PRO A 138 18.97 23.62 -15.60
CA PRO A 138 19.37 23.08 -16.89
C PRO A 138 20.30 24.01 -17.69
N GLU A 139 20.31 25.31 -17.41
CA GLU A 139 21.23 26.30 -18.00
C GLU A 139 22.71 26.03 -17.70
N LEU A 140 23.01 25.19 -16.70
CA LEU A 140 24.37 24.73 -16.43
C LEU A 140 24.89 23.75 -17.48
N ILE A 141 24.02 23.21 -18.35
CA ILE A 141 24.39 22.31 -19.44
C ILE A 141 24.75 23.17 -20.66
N PRO A 142 25.99 23.11 -21.21
CA PRO A 142 26.41 23.96 -22.34
C PRO A 142 25.98 23.44 -23.71
N PHE A 143 25.10 22.43 -23.75
CA PHE A 143 24.70 21.77 -24.99
C PHE A 143 23.20 21.99 -25.20
N GLU A 144 22.85 22.28 -26.44
CA GLU A 144 21.45 22.38 -26.85
C GLU A 144 20.89 20.98 -27.13
N GLY A 145 19.58 20.84 -26.91
CA GLY A 145 18.89 19.62 -27.27
C GLY A 145 18.70 19.50 -28.78
N THR A 146 18.61 18.26 -29.23
CA THR A 146 18.37 17.87 -30.61
C THR A 146 16.91 17.48 -30.82
N LEU A 147 16.40 17.65 -32.05
CA LEU A 147 15.04 17.22 -32.45
C LEU A 147 13.91 17.78 -31.57
N GLY A 148 14.10 18.98 -31.01
CA GLY A 148 13.12 19.61 -30.11
C GLY A 148 13.14 19.09 -28.67
N GLY A 149 14.07 18.20 -28.33
CA GLY A 149 14.38 17.81 -26.95
C GLY A 149 14.99 18.97 -26.17
N ARG A 150 14.86 18.93 -24.84
CA ARG A 150 15.55 19.84 -23.93
C ARG A 150 16.50 19.04 -23.05
N MET A 151 17.76 19.48 -23.00
CA MET A 151 18.74 18.92 -22.08
C MET A 151 18.28 19.09 -20.64
N ARG A 152 18.34 18.00 -19.87
CA ARG A 152 18.02 17.96 -18.45
C ARG A 152 18.99 17.03 -17.75
N PHE A 153 19.22 17.27 -16.45
CA PHE A 153 19.98 16.33 -15.63
C PHE A 153 19.18 15.05 -15.37
N ASP A 154 19.86 13.90 -15.44
CA ASP A 154 19.30 12.61 -15.06
C ASP A 154 19.34 12.46 -13.53
N PRO A 155 18.19 12.30 -12.84
CA PRO A 155 18.14 12.12 -11.40
C PRO A 155 19.01 10.95 -10.89
N GLY A 156 19.08 9.86 -11.67
CA GLY A 156 19.85 8.67 -11.33
C GLY A 156 21.35 8.80 -11.63
N GLY A 157 21.74 9.78 -12.44
CA GLY A 157 23.10 10.03 -12.90
C GLY A 157 23.84 11.13 -12.14
N ILE A 158 23.31 11.59 -11.00
CA ILE A 158 23.95 12.60 -10.14
C ILE A 158 24.77 11.89 -9.04
N ALA A 159 26.04 12.26 -8.92
CA ALA A 159 26.97 11.80 -7.88
C ALA A 159 27.52 12.99 -7.10
N LEU A 160 27.32 12.99 -5.78
CA LEU A 160 27.84 14.03 -4.90
C LEU A 160 29.23 13.62 -4.41
N LEU A 161 30.22 14.47 -4.68
CA LEU A 161 31.64 14.21 -4.46
C LEU A 161 32.21 15.19 -3.43
N SER A 162 32.92 14.67 -2.44
CA SER A 162 33.65 15.50 -1.47
C SER A 162 34.83 16.24 -2.14
N PRO A 163 35.13 17.49 -1.72
CA PRO A 163 34.43 18.25 -0.70
C PRO A 163 33.19 19.00 -1.20
N GLU A 164 33.17 19.44 -2.46
CA GLU A 164 32.16 20.40 -2.96
C GLU A 164 31.84 20.21 -4.45
N TRP A 165 31.98 18.98 -4.96
CA TRP A 165 31.81 18.69 -6.38
C TRP A 165 30.60 17.81 -6.65
N VAL A 166 30.05 17.93 -7.84
CA VAL A 166 28.99 17.07 -8.34
C VAL A 166 29.35 16.62 -9.74
N TYR A 167 29.33 15.30 -9.95
CA TYR A 167 29.27 14.75 -11.29
C TYR A 167 27.81 14.50 -11.64
N ALA A 168 27.35 14.94 -12.80
CA ALA A 168 25.96 14.78 -13.22
C ALA A 168 25.87 14.39 -14.70
N ARG A 169 25.14 13.33 -15.00
CA ARG A 169 24.72 13.02 -16.37
C ARG A 169 23.57 13.92 -16.79
N PHE A 170 23.56 14.28 -18.08
CA PHE A 170 22.46 14.99 -18.70
C PHE A 170 22.08 14.32 -20.02
N GLU A 171 20.83 14.51 -20.44
CA GLU A 171 20.29 14.00 -21.69
C GLU A 171 19.09 14.83 -22.18
N ASP A 172 18.81 14.78 -23.48
CA ASP A 172 17.57 15.29 -24.07
C ASP A 172 16.60 14.15 -24.48
N GLY A 173 17.05 12.89 -24.43
CA GLY A 173 16.34 11.70 -24.89
C GLY A 173 16.90 11.07 -26.18
N HIS A 174 17.81 11.75 -26.88
CA HIS A 174 18.52 11.26 -28.06
C HIS A 174 20.04 11.36 -27.91
N THR A 175 20.50 12.47 -27.34
CA THR A 175 21.89 12.78 -27.06
C THR A 175 22.05 13.07 -25.58
N GLY A 176 23.27 12.89 -25.07
CA GLY A 176 23.56 13.09 -23.67
C GLY A 176 25.02 13.37 -23.42
N GLY A 177 25.37 13.38 -22.15
CA GLY A 177 26.73 13.65 -21.73
C GLY A 177 26.83 13.76 -20.23
N SER A 178 27.89 14.42 -19.78
CA SER A 178 28.12 14.64 -18.36
C SER A 178 28.79 15.98 -18.05
N CYS A 179 28.49 16.49 -16.86
CA CYS A 179 29.07 17.70 -16.30
C CYS A 179 29.80 17.37 -15.00
N LEU A 180 30.90 18.09 -14.77
CA LEU A 180 31.50 18.26 -13.46
C LEU A 180 31.18 19.68 -12.98
N LEU A 181 30.56 19.77 -11.82
CA LEU A 181 30.14 21.03 -11.21
C LEU A 181 30.79 21.18 -9.84
N ALA A 182 31.07 22.42 -9.45
CA ALA A 182 31.29 22.80 -8.07
C ALA A 182 30.02 23.44 -7.52
N PHE A 183 29.77 23.26 -6.22
CA PHE A 183 28.71 23.94 -5.50
C PHE A 183 29.25 24.67 -4.28
N ASP A 184 28.54 25.72 -3.87
CA ASP A 184 28.79 26.45 -2.63
C ASP A 184 27.43 26.65 -1.94
N VAL A 185 27.38 26.46 -0.62
CA VAL A 185 26.16 26.68 0.17
C VAL A 185 26.33 27.93 1.01
N LEU A 186 25.61 28.97 0.61
CA LEU A 186 25.58 30.26 1.28
C LEU A 186 24.82 30.16 2.61
N ARG A 187 25.07 31.12 3.51
CA ARG A 187 24.29 31.26 4.76
C ARG A 187 22.84 31.55 4.40
N ASP A 188 21.92 30.65 4.79
CA ASP A 188 20.48 30.57 4.45
C ASP A 188 20.09 29.37 3.58
N GLY A 189 21.05 28.49 3.25
CA GLY A 189 20.79 27.27 2.49
C GLY A 189 20.63 27.52 0.99
N ARG A 190 20.92 28.72 0.48
CA ARG A 190 21.01 28.95 -0.98
C ARG A 190 22.23 28.25 -1.56
N ILE A 191 22.03 27.55 -2.66
CA ILE A 191 23.08 26.83 -3.37
C ILE A 191 23.51 27.66 -4.58
N SER A 192 24.82 27.83 -4.74
CA SER A 192 25.44 28.44 -5.91
C SER A 192 26.17 27.37 -6.70
N TRP A 193 25.97 27.36 -8.02
CA TRP A 193 26.54 26.35 -8.91
C TRP A 193 27.57 26.97 -9.86
N ARG A 194 28.63 26.22 -10.11
CA ARG A 194 29.62 26.54 -11.15
C ARG A 194 29.95 25.30 -11.95
N ARG A 195 29.68 25.33 -13.25
CA ARG A 195 30.19 24.29 -14.17
C ARG A 195 31.72 24.41 -14.27
N LEU A 196 32.42 23.32 -13.99
CA LEU A 196 33.87 23.21 -14.16
C LEU A 196 34.24 22.61 -15.52
N ALA A 197 33.51 21.56 -15.91
CA ALA A 197 33.70 20.89 -17.19
C ALA A 197 32.38 20.28 -17.66
N ALA A 198 32.26 20.09 -18.97
CA ALA A 198 31.18 19.33 -19.57
C ALA A 198 31.67 18.62 -20.83
N ARG A 199 31.11 17.44 -21.08
CA ARG A 199 31.42 16.63 -22.26
C ARG A 199 30.14 16.01 -22.78
N ALA A 200 29.85 16.18 -24.07
CA ALA A 200 28.83 15.42 -24.78
C ALA A 200 29.37 14.02 -25.12
N ASP A 201 28.49 13.02 -25.08
CA ASP A 201 28.79 11.64 -25.48
C ASP A 201 28.56 11.44 -27.00
#